data_AF-A0A379C769-F1
#
_entry.id   AF-A0A379C769-F1
#
_cell.length_a   1.000
_cell.length_b   1.000
_cell.length_c   1.000
_cell.angle_alpha   90.00
_cell.angle_beta   90.00
_cell.angle_gamma   90.00
#
_symmetry.space_group_name_H-M   'P 1'
#
loop_
_entity.id
_entity.type
_entity.pdbx_description
1 polymer ?
#
loop_
_entity_poly.entity_id
_entity_poly.type
_entity_poly.pdbx_seq_one_letter_code
_entity_poly.pdbx_strand_id
1 'polypeptide(L)' 'MGDEIYVIDPVLCTECVGHYEKPTCQKVCPISNCIKKDPDNEETQEQLWERFVMIHHFNEI' A
#
# COMPACT_ATOMS: atom_id res chain seq x y z
N MET A 1 8.39 25.10 7.11
CA MET A 1 8.44 23.98 6.16
C MET A 1 7.04 23.86 5.61
N GLY A 2 6.83 24.27 4.36
CA GLY A 2 5.53 24.18 3.70
C GLY A 2 5.42 22.85 2.97
N ASP A 3 4.60 21.97 3.53
CA ASP A 3 3.49 21.20 2.96
C ASP A 3 3.61 20.59 1.55
N GLU A 4 4.73 19.92 1.25
CA GLU A 4 4.68 18.80 0.28
C GLU A 4 4.50 17.49 1.06
N ILE A 5 3.28 16.96 1.01
CA ILE A 5 2.97 15.62 1.54
C ILE A 5 3.40 14.57 0.53
N TYR A 6 3.92 13.44 1.00
CA TYR A 6 4.11 12.28 0.14
C TYR A 6 2.74 11.65 -0.14
N VAL A 7 2.52 11.27 -1.40
CA VAL A 7 1.28 10.62 -1.86
C VAL A 7 1.59 9.17 -2.22
N ILE A 8 0.77 8.26 -1.72
CA ILE A 8 0.80 6.85 -2.10
C ILE A 8 -0.14 6.70 -3.30
N ASP A 9 0.36 6.14 -4.40
CA ASP A 9 -0.49 5.77 -5.53
C ASP A 9 -1.33 4.52 -5.16
N PRO A 10 -2.66 4.62 -5.07
CA PRO A 10 -3.51 3.49 -4.70
C PRO A 10 -3.46 2.37 -5.73
N VAL A 11 -3.04 2.63 -6.99
CA VAL A 11 -2.87 1.60 -8.01
C VAL A 11 -1.74 0.64 -7.65
N LEU A 12 -0.71 1.13 -6.96
CA LEU A 12 0.50 0.37 -6.61
C LEU A 12 0.52 -0.09 -5.14
N CYS A 13 -0.40 0.39 -4.30
CA CYS A 13 -0.45 0.02 -2.90
C CYS A 13 -1.09 -1.36 -2.71
N THR A 14 -0.35 -2.32 -2.18
CA THR A 14 -0.90 -3.63 -1.78
C THR A 14 -1.08 -3.75 -0.27
N GLU A 15 -1.03 -2.64 0.47
CA GLU A 15 -0.86 -2.65 1.93
C GLU A 15 0.32 -3.54 2.42
N CYS A 16 1.32 -3.73 1.55
CA CYS A 16 2.43 -4.69 1.69
C CYS A 16 2.06 -6.18 1.63
N VAL A 17 0.81 -6.55 1.35
CA VAL A 17 0.41 -7.94 1.07
C VAL A 17 1.26 -8.48 -0.09
N GLY A 18 1.74 -9.71 0.08
CA GLY A 18 2.69 -10.37 -0.83
C GLY A 18 4.16 -10.18 -0.46
N HIS A 19 4.50 -9.15 0.34
CA HIS A 19 5.88 -8.87 0.77
C HIS A 19 6.08 -8.97 2.28
N TYR A 20 5.18 -8.39 3.07
CA TYR A 20 5.28 -8.28 4.53
C TYR A 20 3.91 -8.44 5.21
N GLU A 21 3.90 -8.81 6.48
CA GLU A 21 2.66 -8.93 7.27
C GLU A 21 2.03 -7.58 7.64
N LYS A 22 2.81 -6.48 7.61
CA LYS A 22 2.37 -5.14 8.00
C LYS A 22 2.94 -4.07 7.07
N PRO A 23 2.24 -2.94 6.85
CA PRO A 23 2.72 -1.86 5.99
C PRO A 23 4.06 -1.29 6.48
N THR A 24 5.09 -1.39 5.65
CA THR A 24 6.44 -0.91 5.99
C THR A 24 6.47 0.62 6.08
N CYS A 25 5.70 1.32 5.24
CA CYS A 25 5.56 2.77 5.26
C CYS A 25 5.07 3.29 6.63
N GLN A 26 4.07 2.63 7.24
CA GLN A 26 3.62 2.94 8.60
C GLN A 26 4.69 2.63 9.65
N LYS A 27 5.44 1.54 9.49
CA LYS A 27 6.50 1.13 10.43
C LYS A 27 7.66 2.12 10.49
N VAL A 28 8.01 2.76 9.36
CA VAL A 28 9.15 3.69 9.29
C VAL A 28 8.77 5.15 9.47
N CYS A 29 7.48 5.50 9.31
CA CYS A 29 7.05 6.89 9.45
C CYS A 29 7.27 7.39 10.89
N PRO A 30 8.03 8.47 11.10
CA PRO A 30 8.30 8.99 12.44
C PRO A 30 7.10 9.70 13.06
N ILE A 31 6.05 9.98 12.27
CA ILE A 31 4.83 10.66 12.71
C ILE A 31 3.73 9.62 12.92
N SER A 32 3.19 9.55 14.14
CA SER A 32 2.11 8.63 14.47
C SER A 32 0.84 8.98 13.70
N ASN A 33 0.16 7.96 13.18
CA ASN A 33 -1.11 8.10 12.44
C ASN A 33 -1.05 9.02 11.21
N CYS A 34 0.13 9.24 10.62
CA CYS A 34 0.27 9.98 9.36
C CYS A 34 -0.27 9.18 8.16
N ILE A 35 0.01 7.88 8.10
CA ILE A 35 -0.43 6.98 7.03
C ILE A 35 -1.56 6.10 7.57
N LYS A 36 -2.76 6.22 7.00
CA LYS A 36 -3.97 5.50 7.41
C LYS A 36 -4.54 4.71 6.22
N LYS A 37 -5.47 3.79 6.51
CA LYS A 37 -6.29 3.17 5.45
C LYS A 37 -7.07 4.25 4.73
N ASP A 38 -7.13 4.13 3.41
CA ASP A 38 -7.84 5.04 2.53
C ASP A 38 -9.30 4.58 2.40
N PRO A 39 -10.29 5.36 2.88
CA PRO A 39 -11.70 4.98 2.80
C PRO A 39 -12.24 4.93 1.36
N ASP A 40 -11.58 5.60 0.40
CA ASP A 40 -11.99 5.56 -1.00
C ASP A 40 -11.42 4.35 -1.76
N ASN A 41 -10.47 3.62 -1.15
CA ASN A 41 -9.79 2.46 -1.71
C ASN A 41 -9.77 1.29 -0.70
N GLU A 42 -10.93 0.95 -0.14
CA GLU A 42 -11.05 -0.23 0.74
C GLU A 42 -10.96 -1.53 -0.06
N GLU A 43 -9.98 -2.37 0.27
CA GLU A 43 -9.71 -3.64 -0.39
C GLU A 43 -9.64 -4.80 0.61
N THR A 44 -10.09 -5.99 0.21
CA THR A 44 -9.89 -7.22 0.98
C THR A 44 -8.48 -7.75 0.81
N GLN A 45 -8.09 -8.68 1.68
CA GLN A 45 -6.79 -9.35 1.60
C GLN A 45 -6.57 -10.04 0.25
N GLU A 46 -7.62 -10.66 -0.30
CA GLU A 46 -7.59 -11.32 -1.60
C GLU A 46 -7.39 -10.32 -2.74
N GLN A 47 -8.09 -9.17 -2.71
CA GLN A 47 -7.93 -8.11 -3.72
C GLN A 47 -6.50 -7.53 -3.72
N LEU A 48 -5.95 -7.29 -2.52
CA LEU A 48 -4.57 -6.83 -2.36
C LEU A 48 -3.54 -7.85 -2.87
N TRP A 49 -3.83 -9.15 -2.70
CA TRP A 49 -3.02 -10.23 -3.24
C TRP A 49 -3.09 -10.28 -4.78
N GLU A 50 -4.28 -10.21 -5.37
CA GLU A 50 -4.45 -10.14 -6.82
C GLU A 50 -3.67 -8.96 -7.42
N ARG A 51 -3.74 -7.79 -6.78
CA ARG A 51 -2.95 -6.62 -7.16
C ARG A 51 -1.44 -6.86 -7.10
N PHE A 52 -0.94 -7.50 -6.05
CA PHE A 52 0.46 -7.89 -5.95
C PHE A 52 0.89 -8.77 -7.14
N VAL A 53 0.07 -9.78 -7.49
CA VAL A 53 0.33 -10.64 -8.66
C VAL A 53 0.33 -9.83 -9.95
N MET A 54 -0.61 -8.91 -10.14
CA MET A 54 -0.66 -8.05 -11.33
C MET A 54 0.58 -7.14 -11.47
N ILE A 55 1.12 -6.62 -10.35
CA ILE A 55 2.29 -5.73 -10.36
C ILE A 55 3.60 -6.50 -10.64
N HIS A 56 3.76 -7.69 -10.06
CA HIS A 56 5.04 -8.40 -10.04
C HIS A 56 5.10 -9.65 -10.93
N HIS A 57 3.96 -10.24 -11.27
CA HIS A 57 3.84 -11.54 -11.95
C HIS A 57 2.98 -11.46 -13.23
N PHE A 58 2.85 -10.28 -13.82
CA PHE A 58 2.05 -10.07 -15.05
C PHE A 58 2.44 -11.01 -16.21
N ASN A 59 3.70 -11.41 -16.31
CA ASN A 59 4.19 -12.28 -17.38
C ASN A 59 4.00 -13.79 -17.13
N GLU A 60 3.40 -14.16 -16.00
CA GLU A 60 3.16 -15.56 -15.59
C GLU A 60 1.66 -15.91 -15.64
N ILE A 61 0.82 -14.99 -16.11
CA ILE A 61 -0.62 -15.16 -16.33
C ILE A 61 -0.90 -15.34 -17.83
#